data_AF-A0A367AY07-F1
#
_entry.id   AF-A0A367AY07-F1
#
_cell.length_a   1.000
_cell.length_b   1.000
_cell.length_c   1.000
_cell.angle_alpha   90.00
_cell.angle_beta   90.00
_cell.angle_gamma   90.00
#
_symmetry.space_group_name_H-M   'P 1'
#
loop_
_entity.id
_entity.type
_entity.pdbx_description
1 polymer ?
#
loop_
_entity_poly.entity_id
_entity_poly.type
_entity_poly.pdbx_seq_one_letter_code
_entity_poly.pdbx_strand_id
1 'polypeptide(L)'
;MAGARTCILGGELRGTIDPGLSWEDFHDDYNAACVKVVALDWLQIHGTRCDGVEDGFRPQEGGVNLNRTSFLISGTHLSNVADDCLENDYTLGGVVHDSLWESCFTGISERPSSANGSWTSPEGETLTLDHVLIGLHAMPHDSDKGTGTNALFKWSTSANDLVIKCSTFFVPERSVNGTDTMAVPAGTVVDDSACPDRPSTIVWLGGGEYPAPTAGLRVVDDRKVWDDAVAAWKAAHS
;
A
#
# COMPACT_ATOMS: atom_id res chain seq x y z
N MET A 1 17.18 -14.35 -9.60
CA MET A 1 16.70 -15.69 -10.01
C MET A 1 15.22 -15.76 -9.68
N ALA A 2 14.37 -16.18 -10.61
CA ALA A 2 12.94 -16.34 -10.34
C ALA A 2 12.66 -17.75 -9.79
N GLY A 3 11.95 -17.83 -8.67
CA GLY A 3 11.44 -19.09 -8.15
C GLY A 3 10.10 -19.43 -8.79
N ALA A 4 9.80 -20.70 -9.04
CA ALA A 4 8.44 -21.08 -9.46
C ALA A 4 7.41 -20.70 -8.38
N ARG A 5 7.76 -20.98 -7.13
CA ARG A 5 6.94 -20.73 -5.94
C ARG A 5 7.85 -20.21 -4.85
N THR A 6 7.57 -19.03 -4.33
CA THR A 6 8.43 -18.38 -3.33
C THR A 6 7.63 -18.05 -2.09
N CYS A 7 8.13 -18.45 -0.92
CA CYS A 7 7.53 -18.12 0.37
C CYS A 7 8.58 -17.52 1.29
N ILE A 8 8.29 -16.35 1.84
CA ILE A 8 9.10 -15.68 2.84
C ILE A 8 8.31 -15.70 4.15
N LEU A 9 8.94 -16.22 5.20
CA LEU A 9 8.35 -16.37 6.52
C LEU A 9 9.16 -15.54 7.53
N GLY A 10 8.49 -14.60 8.19
CA GLY A 10 9.08 -13.70 9.16
C GLY A 10 10.15 -12.80 8.54
N GLY A 11 11.15 -12.50 9.34
CA GLY A 11 12.24 -11.60 8.99
C GLY A 11 11.95 -10.18 9.46
N GLU A 12 13.03 -9.50 9.85
CA GLU A 12 13.01 -8.11 10.24
C GLU A 12 14.11 -7.38 9.47
N LEU A 13 13.74 -6.31 8.76
CA LEU A 13 14.68 -5.41 8.12
C LEU A 13 14.54 -4.03 8.76
N ARG A 14 15.65 -3.49 9.23
CA ARG A 14 15.75 -2.11 9.70
C ARG A 14 16.71 -1.36 8.80
N GLY A 15 16.19 -0.39 8.06
CA GLY A 15 17.02 0.52 7.31
C GLY A 15 17.79 1.45 8.25
N THR A 16 18.91 1.94 7.73
CA THR A 16 19.79 2.87 8.45
C THR A 16 19.92 4.20 7.71
N ILE A 17 19.01 4.45 6.76
CA ILE A 17 18.95 5.68 5.97
C ILE A 17 18.41 6.79 6.88
N ASP A 18 18.93 8.01 6.71
CA ASP A 18 18.56 9.15 7.54
C ASP A 18 17.06 9.48 7.33
N PRO A 19 16.24 9.48 8.39
CA PRO A 19 14.80 9.79 8.27
C PRO A 19 14.52 11.26 7.93
N GLY A 20 15.53 12.13 7.95
CA GLY A 20 15.41 13.53 7.54
C GLY A 20 15.57 13.79 6.05
N LEU A 21 15.91 12.77 5.25
CA LEU A 21 16.05 12.90 3.80
C LEU A 21 14.71 13.24 3.13
N SER A 22 14.80 13.91 1.99
CA SER A 22 13.64 14.16 1.14
C SER A 22 13.15 12.86 0.49
N TRP A 23 11.91 12.88 -0.01
CA TRP A 23 11.42 11.80 -0.87
C TRP A 23 12.33 11.63 -2.10
N GLU A 24 12.79 12.73 -2.71
CA GLU A 24 13.69 12.69 -3.86
C GLU A 24 15.02 12.00 -3.53
N ASP A 25 15.64 12.30 -2.38
CA ASP A 25 16.85 11.64 -1.90
C ASP A 25 16.63 10.12 -1.74
N PHE A 26 15.51 9.71 -1.13
CA PHE A 26 15.15 8.30 -1.00
C PHE A 26 14.99 7.62 -2.37
N HIS A 27 14.19 8.23 -3.25
CA HIS A 27 13.77 7.68 -4.54
C HIS A 27 14.92 7.58 -5.55
N ASP A 28 15.74 8.63 -5.66
CA ASP A 28 16.76 8.73 -6.70
C ASP A 28 18.05 7.98 -6.31
N ASP A 29 18.43 7.99 -5.02
CA ASP A 29 19.75 7.48 -4.60
C ASP A 29 19.72 6.06 -3.99
N TYR A 30 18.59 5.58 -3.46
CA TYR A 30 18.54 4.29 -2.75
C TYR A 30 17.75 3.19 -3.49
N ASN A 31 16.70 3.55 -4.23
CA ASN A 31 15.80 2.69 -5.02
C ASN A 31 15.70 1.20 -4.59
N ALA A 32 15.34 0.94 -3.34
CA ALA A 32 15.33 -0.39 -2.72
C ALA A 32 13.99 -0.72 -2.06
N ALA A 33 13.63 -2.01 -2.06
CA ALA A 33 12.49 -2.51 -1.31
C ALA A 33 12.95 -3.37 -0.13
N CYS A 34 12.17 -3.40 0.94
CA CYS A 34 12.37 -4.35 2.02
C CYS A 34 12.38 -5.79 1.49
N VAL A 35 11.38 -6.14 0.67
CA VAL A 35 11.36 -7.41 -0.04
C VAL A 35 10.95 -7.19 -1.49
N LYS A 36 11.83 -7.60 -2.40
CA LYS A 36 11.52 -7.79 -3.82
C LYS A 36 11.52 -9.27 -4.16
N VAL A 37 10.38 -9.78 -4.65
CA VAL A 37 10.25 -11.19 -5.06
C VAL A 37 9.86 -11.27 -6.52
N VAL A 38 10.66 -12.02 -7.29
CA VAL A 38 10.30 -12.43 -8.65
C VAL A 38 9.85 -13.89 -8.64
N ALA A 39 8.59 -14.16 -8.98
CA ALA A 39 8.02 -15.51 -9.04
C ALA A 39 7.39 -15.85 -10.39
N LEU A 40 7.36 -17.15 -10.74
CA LEU A 40 6.79 -17.63 -12.00
C LEU A 40 5.35 -18.17 -11.86
N ASP A 41 4.95 -18.65 -10.68
CA ASP A 41 3.59 -19.13 -10.39
C ASP A 41 2.94 -18.36 -9.22
N TRP A 42 3.59 -18.32 -8.05
CA TRP A 42 3.05 -17.55 -6.91
C TRP A 42 4.15 -17.11 -5.95
N LEU A 43 3.87 -16.05 -5.21
CA LEU A 43 4.71 -15.60 -4.10
C LEU A 43 3.89 -15.37 -2.82
N GLN A 44 4.54 -15.58 -1.69
CA GLN A 44 3.96 -15.40 -0.37
C GLN A 44 4.95 -14.68 0.55
N ILE A 45 4.45 -13.71 1.31
CA ILE A 45 5.21 -12.99 2.34
C ILE A 45 4.38 -13.01 3.62
N HIS A 46 4.89 -13.62 4.67
CA HIS A 46 4.17 -13.77 5.93
C HIS A 46 4.98 -13.24 7.10
N GLY A 47 4.39 -12.41 7.96
CA GLY A 47 5.02 -12.05 9.24
C GLY A 47 6.28 -11.18 9.13
N THR A 48 6.61 -10.69 7.93
CA THR A 48 7.78 -9.85 7.69
C THR A 48 7.57 -8.46 8.29
N ARG A 49 8.61 -7.94 8.95
CA ARG A 49 8.64 -6.59 9.52
C ARG A 49 9.70 -5.73 8.84
N CYS A 50 9.34 -4.53 8.44
CA CYS A 50 10.26 -3.59 7.81
C CYS A 50 10.11 -2.21 8.43
N ASP A 51 11.25 -1.56 8.70
CA ASP A 51 11.30 -0.21 9.24
C ASP A 51 12.37 0.61 8.51
N GLY A 52 12.03 1.85 8.14
CA GLY A 52 13.02 2.81 7.59
C GLY A 52 13.53 2.43 6.20
N VAL A 53 12.62 1.96 5.34
CA VAL A 53 12.93 1.54 3.97
C VAL A 53 12.33 2.53 2.97
N GLU A 54 12.76 2.47 1.72
CA GLU A 54 12.10 3.25 0.68
C GLU A 54 10.79 2.60 0.27
N ASP A 55 10.82 1.41 -0.35
CA ASP A 55 9.63 0.63 -0.63
C ASP A 55 9.45 -0.53 0.36
N GLY A 56 8.20 -0.89 0.64
CA GLY A 56 7.87 -2.07 1.43
C GLY A 56 8.05 -3.34 0.61
N PHE A 57 7.03 -3.70 -0.16
CA PHE A 57 6.99 -4.93 -0.93
C PHE A 57 6.92 -4.66 -2.44
N ARG A 58 7.79 -5.33 -3.20
CA ARG A 58 7.85 -5.33 -4.68
C ARG A 58 7.56 -6.73 -5.23
N PRO A 59 6.30 -7.18 -5.28
CA PRO A 59 5.95 -8.42 -5.98
C PRO A 59 6.12 -8.22 -7.48
N GLN A 60 6.76 -9.19 -8.12
CA GLN A 60 7.04 -9.13 -9.55
C GLN A 60 6.91 -10.53 -10.15
N GLU A 61 6.41 -10.60 -11.38
CA GLU A 61 6.46 -11.81 -12.18
C GLU A 61 7.68 -11.84 -13.12
N GLY A 62 7.95 -12.98 -13.75
CA GLY A 62 9.14 -13.16 -14.59
C GLY A 62 9.24 -12.28 -15.86
N GLY A 63 8.28 -11.40 -16.12
CA GLY A 63 8.22 -10.49 -17.27
C GLY A 63 7.06 -9.50 -17.10
N VAL A 64 6.82 -8.62 -18.09
CA VAL A 64 5.71 -7.65 -18.03
C VAL A 64 4.41 -8.31 -18.50
N ASN A 65 3.33 -8.16 -17.73
CA ASN A 65 1.95 -8.53 -18.11
C ASN A 65 1.85 -9.99 -18.63
N LEU A 66 2.51 -10.93 -17.94
CA LEU A 66 2.37 -12.36 -18.23
C LEU A 66 1.15 -12.96 -17.53
N ASN A 67 0.61 -12.28 -16.51
CA ASN A 67 -0.68 -12.57 -15.88
C ASN A 67 -0.79 -14.02 -15.41
N ARG A 68 0.29 -14.51 -14.81
CA ARG A 68 0.42 -15.91 -14.36
C ARG A 68 0.84 -16.06 -12.91
N THR A 69 1.16 -14.95 -12.25
CA THR A 69 1.66 -14.95 -10.89
C THR A 69 0.71 -14.20 -9.99
N SER A 70 0.30 -14.84 -8.89
CA SER A 70 -0.46 -14.18 -7.83
C SER A 70 0.34 -14.08 -6.54
N PHE A 71 -0.07 -13.19 -5.63
CA PHE A 71 0.55 -13.09 -4.32
C PHE A 71 -0.40 -13.17 -3.13
N LEU A 72 0.16 -13.59 -1.99
CA LEU A 72 -0.44 -13.39 -0.66
C LEU A 72 0.59 -12.73 0.26
N ILE A 73 0.26 -11.56 0.79
CA ILE A 73 1.05 -10.87 1.81
C ILE A 73 0.20 -10.85 3.08
N SER A 74 0.68 -11.42 4.19
CA SER A 74 -0.13 -11.45 5.41
C SER A 74 0.62 -11.32 6.73
N GLY A 75 -0.05 -10.77 7.75
CA GLY A 75 0.56 -10.61 9.08
C GLY A 75 1.80 -9.71 9.06
N THR A 76 1.95 -8.84 8.06
CA THR A 76 3.17 -8.04 7.88
C THR A 76 3.08 -6.70 8.62
N HIS A 77 4.23 -6.15 8.99
CA HIS A 77 4.33 -4.86 9.67
C HIS A 77 5.31 -3.94 8.95
N LEU A 78 4.84 -2.80 8.45
CA LEU A 78 5.68 -1.79 7.81
C LEU A 78 5.62 -0.48 8.60
N SER A 79 6.78 0.13 8.83
CA SER A 79 6.90 1.47 9.39
C SER A 79 7.98 2.27 8.66
N ASN A 80 7.82 3.59 8.66
CA ASN A 80 8.74 4.54 8.03
C ASN A 80 9.14 4.13 6.60
N VAL A 81 8.14 3.91 5.74
CA VAL A 81 8.31 3.60 4.32
C VAL A 81 8.27 4.90 3.52
N ALA A 82 9.38 5.25 2.89
CA ALA A 82 9.59 6.56 2.28
C ALA A 82 8.90 6.73 0.92
N ASP A 83 8.54 5.65 0.22
CA ASP A 83 7.76 5.69 -1.01
C ASP A 83 6.53 4.75 -0.93
N ASP A 84 6.49 3.65 -1.68
CA ASP A 84 5.31 2.79 -1.78
C ASP A 84 5.38 1.61 -0.77
N CYS A 85 4.41 1.51 0.14
CA CYS A 85 4.30 0.33 1.04
C CYS A 85 4.09 -0.98 0.25
N LEU A 86 3.37 -0.91 -0.86
CA LEU A 86 3.33 -1.94 -1.88
C LEU A 86 3.53 -1.30 -3.26
N GLU A 87 4.67 -1.56 -3.90
CA GLU A 87 4.89 -1.22 -5.31
C GLU A 87 4.58 -2.45 -6.17
N ASN A 88 3.33 -2.58 -6.60
CA ASN A 88 2.84 -3.62 -7.51
C ASN A 88 2.80 -3.10 -8.96
N ASP A 89 3.95 -2.63 -9.44
CA ASP A 89 4.12 -2.06 -10.78
C ASP A 89 4.00 -3.08 -11.94
N TYR A 90 3.98 -4.37 -11.60
CA TYR A 90 3.65 -5.46 -12.53
C TYR A 90 2.16 -5.85 -12.46
N THR A 91 1.38 -5.17 -11.61
CA THR A 91 -0.07 -5.29 -11.45
C THR A 91 -0.54 -6.72 -11.24
N LEU A 92 0.20 -7.49 -10.43
CA LEU A 92 -0.17 -8.87 -10.10
C LEU A 92 -1.47 -8.88 -9.29
N GLY A 93 -2.41 -9.77 -9.63
CA GLY A 93 -3.52 -10.08 -8.73
C GLY A 93 -3.04 -10.69 -7.42
N GLY A 94 -3.74 -10.40 -6.32
CA GLY A 94 -3.29 -10.88 -5.02
C GLY A 94 -4.14 -10.45 -3.84
N VAL A 95 -3.71 -10.90 -2.67
CA VAL A 95 -4.35 -10.58 -1.39
C VAL A 95 -3.31 -10.01 -0.44
N VAL A 96 -3.63 -8.87 0.16
CA VAL A 96 -2.98 -8.37 1.37
C VAL A 96 -3.95 -8.61 2.52
N HIS A 97 -3.53 -9.38 3.51
CA HIS A 97 -4.40 -9.81 4.60
C HIS A 97 -3.81 -9.49 5.97
N ASP A 98 -4.64 -9.01 6.90
CA ASP A 98 -4.32 -8.89 8.32
C ASP A 98 -2.93 -8.28 8.57
N SER A 99 -2.67 -7.13 7.96
CA SER A 99 -1.35 -6.49 7.94
C SER A 99 -1.44 -5.04 8.39
N LEU A 100 -0.39 -4.57 9.06
CA LEU A 100 -0.29 -3.23 9.61
C LEU A 100 0.86 -2.45 8.96
N TRP A 101 0.53 -1.50 8.10
CA TRP A 101 1.49 -0.63 7.42
C TRP A 101 1.29 0.79 7.94
N GLU A 102 2.03 1.16 8.99
CA GLU A 102 1.72 2.33 9.83
C GLU A 102 2.04 3.68 9.21
N SER A 103 3.12 3.72 8.43
CA SER A 103 3.72 4.98 7.98
C SER A 103 4.24 4.78 6.56
N CYS A 104 3.35 4.97 5.60
CA CYS A 104 3.63 4.90 4.18
C CYS A 104 3.58 6.30 3.56
N PHE A 105 4.56 6.71 2.76
CA PHE A 105 4.38 7.94 1.96
C PHE A 105 3.28 7.75 0.91
N THR A 106 3.29 6.60 0.25
CA THR A 106 2.23 6.08 -0.62
C THR A 106 1.77 4.71 -0.10
N GLY A 107 0.46 4.47 -0.02
CA GLY A 107 -0.08 3.18 0.42
C GLY A 107 0.25 2.06 -0.56
N ILE A 108 -0.34 2.11 -1.75
CA ILE A 108 -0.18 1.08 -2.79
C ILE A 108 -0.01 1.74 -4.16
N SER A 109 0.95 1.27 -4.94
CA SER A 109 1.11 1.57 -6.37
C SER A 109 0.71 0.37 -7.23
N GLU A 110 -0.20 0.61 -8.17
CA GLU A 110 -0.40 -0.21 -9.37
C GLU A 110 -0.30 0.71 -10.59
N ARG A 111 0.81 1.45 -10.66
CA ARG A 111 1.08 2.41 -11.71
C ARG A 111 2.42 2.10 -12.36
N PRO A 112 2.44 1.18 -13.33
CA PRO A 112 3.64 0.79 -14.03
C PRO A 112 4.47 1.99 -14.47
N SER A 113 5.78 1.93 -14.25
CA SER A 113 6.69 2.92 -14.83
C SER A 113 6.47 3.08 -16.33
N SER A 114 6.66 4.30 -16.84
CA SER A 114 6.52 4.60 -18.27
C SER A 114 7.45 3.76 -19.16
N ALA A 115 8.56 3.25 -18.61
CA ALA A 115 9.48 2.36 -19.30
C ALA A 115 8.88 0.97 -19.57
N ASN A 116 7.94 0.51 -18.75
CA ASN A 116 7.23 -0.76 -18.92
C ASN A 116 6.02 -0.64 -19.85
N GLY A 117 5.58 0.58 -20.16
CA GLY A 117 4.40 0.87 -20.97
C GLY A 117 3.10 0.70 -20.18
N SER A 118 1.98 0.57 -20.90
CA SER A 118 0.66 0.32 -20.33
C SER A 118 0.05 -0.93 -20.94
N TRP A 119 -0.74 -1.64 -20.15
CA TRP A 119 -1.49 -2.83 -20.57
C TRP A 119 -2.90 -2.81 -20.00
N THR A 120 -3.71 -3.77 -20.44
CA THR A 120 -5.03 -4.03 -19.87
C THR A 120 -4.90 -5.21 -18.92
N SER A 121 -5.34 -5.03 -17.68
CA SER A 121 -5.41 -6.11 -16.71
C SER A 121 -6.37 -7.20 -17.19
N PRO A 122 -6.10 -8.48 -16.90
CA PRO A 122 -7.05 -9.56 -17.13
C PRO A 122 -8.42 -9.25 -16.52
N GLU A 123 -9.47 -9.61 -17.24
CA GLU A 123 -10.85 -9.46 -16.74
C GLU A 123 -11.03 -10.26 -15.44
N GLY A 124 -11.49 -9.58 -14.39
CA GLY A 124 -11.73 -10.16 -13.07
C GLY A 124 -10.49 -10.42 -12.22
N GLU A 125 -9.30 -9.97 -12.64
CA GLU A 125 -8.13 -9.96 -11.77
C GLU A 125 -8.26 -8.84 -10.72
N THR A 126 -8.00 -9.20 -9.46
CA THR A 126 -8.20 -8.30 -8.32
C THR A 126 -6.97 -8.15 -7.46
N LEU A 127 -6.75 -6.95 -6.94
CA LEU A 127 -6.03 -6.75 -5.70
C LEU A 127 -7.04 -6.69 -4.56
N THR A 128 -6.95 -7.61 -3.60
CA THR A 128 -7.82 -7.63 -2.42
C THR A 128 -7.07 -7.17 -1.18
N LEU A 129 -7.65 -6.19 -0.48
CA LEU A 129 -7.21 -5.72 0.83
C LEU A 129 -8.21 -6.20 1.87
N ASP A 130 -7.80 -7.11 2.74
CA ASP A 130 -8.66 -7.77 3.70
C ASP A 130 -8.12 -7.65 5.13
N HIS A 131 -8.83 -6.91 5.99
CA HIS A 131 -8.38 -6.59 7.35
C HIS A 131 -7.00 -5.88 7.39
N VAL A 132 -6.73 -4.98 6.45
CA VAL A 132 -5.48 -4.22 6.46
C VAL A 132 -5.63 -2.88 7.17
N LEU A 133 -4.52 -2.43 7.76
CA LEU A 133 -4.36 -1.11 8.32
C LEU A 133 -3.26 -0.40 7.55
N ILE A 134 -3.58 0.65 6.78
CA ILE A 134 -2.57 1.42 6.02
C ILE A 134 -2.65 2.89 6.43
N GLY A 135 -1.59 3.41 7.03
CA GLY A 135 -1.49 4.79 7.46
C GLY A 135 -0.50 5.56 6.60
N LEU A 136 -0.93 6.72 6.11
CA LEU A 136 -0.04 7.63 5.38
C LEU A 136 0.79 8.47 6.35
N HIS A 137 2.06 8.67 5.98
CA HIS A 137 3.02 9.49 6.70
C HIS A 137 3.67 10.51 5.79
N ALA A 138 3.89 11.71 6.32
CA ALA A 138 4.41 12.82 5.55
C ALA A 138 5.93 12.72 5.37
N MET A 139 6.41 12.99 4.17
CA MET A 139 7.83 13.08 3.84
C MET A 139 8.18 14.51 3.42
N PRO A 140 9.40 15.00 3.70
CA PRO A 140 9.92 16.21 3.07
C PRO A 140 10.08 16.02 1.56
N HIS A 141 9.90 17.10 0.79
CA HIS A 141 10.29 17.17 -0.61
C HIS A 141 11.33 18.26 -0.83
N ASP A 142 12.26 18.02 -1.75
CA ASP A 142 13.23 19.03 -2.19
C ASP A 142 12.64 20.05 -3.18
N SER A 143 11.43 19.77 -3.67
CA SER A 143 10.65 20.66 -4.51
C SER A 143 9.80 21.64 -3.69
N ASP A 144 9.21 22.65 -4.35
CA ASP A 144 8.30 23.63 -3.74
C ASP A 144 7.01 23.01 -3.12
N LYS A 145 6.89 21.67 -3.11
CA LYS A 145 5.80 20.90 -2.51
C LYS A 145 5.84 20.91 -0.97
N GLY A 146 7.00 21.11 -0.36
CA GLY A 146 7.16 21.07 1.10
C GLY A 146 7.01 19.65 1.67
N THR A 147 6.50 19.54 2.89
CA THR A 147 6.28 18.25 3.57
C THR A 147 4.82 17.81 3.45
N GLY A 148 4.56 16.55 3.16
CA GLY A 148 3.20 15.99 3.17
C GLY A 148 3.15 14.54 2.71
N THR A 149 1.94 14.01 2.50
CA THR A 149 1.72 12.62 2.04
C THR A 149 1.49 12.54 0.53
N ASN A 150 1.67 11.38 -0.09
CA ASN A 150 1.32 11.17 -1.49
C ASN A 150 -0.12 10.66 -1.65
N ALA A 151 -0.32 9.37 -1.87
CA ALA A 151 -1.60 8.80 -2.23
C ALA A 151 -1.84 7.51 -1.45
N LEU A 152 -3.09 7.25 -1.08
CA LEU A 152 -3.44 5.93 -0.56
C LEU A 152 -3.37 4.88 -1.67
N PHE A 153 -3.85 5.24 -2.86
CA PHE A 153 -3.84 4.40 -4.05
C PHE A 153 -3.28 5.19 -5.25
N LYS A 154 -2.08 4.83 -5.68
CA LYS A 154 -1.42 5.34 -6.88
C LYS A 154 -1.79 4.41 -8.03
N TRP A 155 -2.95 4.67 -8.63
CA TRP A 155 -3.61 3.78 -9.59
C TRP A 155 -3.37 4.21 -11.05
N SER A 156 -3.42 3.24 -11.96
CA SER A 156 -3.37 3.47 -13.41
C SER A 156 -4.50 2.74 -14.12
N THR A 157 -4.60 2.92 -15.43
CA THR A 157 -5.52 2.14 -16.28
C THR A 157 -5.08 0.69 -16.46
N SER A 158 -3.86 0.34 -16.03
CA SER A 158 -3.31 -1.02 -16.06
C SER A 158 -3.43 -1.73 -14.71
N ALA A 159 -4.01 -1.05 -13.72
CA ALA A 159 -4.21 -1.59 -12.39
C ALA A 159 -5.41 -2.56 -12.35
N ASN A 160 -5.38 -3.46 -11.39
CA ASN A 160 -6.42 -4.44 -11.11
C ASN A 160 -7.74 -3.80 -10.70
N ASP A 161 -8.79 -4.62 -10.65
CA ASP A 161 -9.97 -4.26 -9.88
C ASP A 161 -9.61 -4.30 -8.38
N LEU A 162 -9.96 -3.25 -7.63
CA LEU A 162 -9.69 -3.18 -6.20
C LEU A 162 -10.86 -3.73 -5.38
N VAL A 163 -10.58 -4.64 -4.46
CA VAL A 163 -11.54 -5.14 -3.48
C VAL A 163 -11.05 -4.77 -2.08
N ILE A 164 -11.91 -4.12 -1.29
CA ILE A 164 -11.59 -3.73 0.09
C ILE A 164 -12.57 -4.38 1.05
N LYS A 165 -12.04 -4.98 2.12
CA LYS A 165 -12.81 -5.64 3.17
C LYS A 165 -12.25 -5.29 4.53
N CYS A 166 -13.11 -4.84 5.44
CA CYS A 166 -12.80 -4.70 6.86
C CYS A 166 -11.50 -3.92 7.17
N SER A 167 -11.15 -2.94 6.33
CA SER A 167 -9.82 -2.31 6.34
C SER A 167 -9.89 -0.85 6.77
N THR A 168 -8.88 -0.39 7.52
CA THR A 168 -8.83 1.01 7.98
C THR A 168 -7.63 1.73 7.36
N PHE A 169 -7.88 2.92 6.84
CA PHE A 169 -6.88 3.75 6.17
C PHE A 169 -6.73 5.07 6.92
N PHE A 170 -5.51 5.43 7.32
CA PHE A 170 -5.26 6.70 7.97
C PHE A 170 -4.68 7.71 6.97
N VAL A 171 -5.39 8.83 6.78
CA VAL A 171 -5.02 9.89 5.83
C VAL A 171 -4.96 11.21 6.61
N PRO A 172 -3.77 11.66 7.05
CA PRO A 172 -3.65 12.77 7.99
C PRO A 172 -3.87 14.14 7.34
N GLU A 173 -3.61 14.27 6.04
CA GLU A 173 -3.55 15.56 5.36
C GLU A 173 -3.76 15.42 3.85
N ARG A 174 -3.90 16.56 3.17
CA ARG A 174 -4.04 16.58 1.71
C ARG A 174 -2.75 16.11 1.05
N SER A 175 -2.89 15.40 -0.06
CA SER A 175 -1.76 14.99 -0.87
C SER A 175 -0.95 16.19 -1.34
N VAL A 176 0.38 16.07 -1.32
CA VAL A 176 1.31 17.01 -1.97
C VAL A 176 1.12 17.08 -3.49
N ASN A 177 0.48 16.06 -4.07
CA ASN A 177 0.17 15.99 -5.51
C ASN A 177 -1.27 16.41 -5.83
N GLY A 178 -1.97 17.03 -4.88
CA GLY A 178 -3.34 17.54 -5.07
C GLY A 178 -4.44 16.54 -4.73
N THR A 179 -5.67 17.01 -4.61
CA THR A 179 -6.80 16.18 -4.12
C THR A 179 -7.20 15.05 -5.08
N ASP A 180 -6.87 15.17 -6.36
CA ASP A 180 -7.18 14.14 -7.37
C ASP A 180 -6.48 12.81 -7.09
N THR A 181 -5.29 12.82 -6.48
CA THR A 181 -4.54 11.61 -6.09
C THR A 181 -5.09 10.95 -4.83
N MET A 182 -6.05 11.59 -4.15
CA MET A 182 -6.68 11.04 -2.95
C MET A 182 -7.93 10.20 -3.29
N ALA A 183 -8.32 10.11 -4.56
CA ALA A 183 -9.46 9.30 -4.94
C ALA A 183 -9.19 7.81 -4.70
N VAL A 184 -10.17 7.12 -4.10
CA VAL A 184 -10.19 5.65 -4.12
C VAL A 184 -10.50 5.21 -5.56
N PRO A 185 -9.80 4.19 -6.10
CA PRO A 185 -9.97 3.78 -7.49
C PRO A 185 -11.43 3.57 -7.89
N ALA A 186 -11.80 4.09 -9.07
CA ALA A 186 -13.13 3.89 -9.61
C ALA A 186 -13.40 2.39 -9.84
N GLY A 187 -14.62 1.94 -9.54
CA GLY A 187 -14.98 0.52 -9.65
C GLY A 187 -14.58 -0.33 -8.43
N THR A 188 -13.93 0.25 -7.42
CA THR A 188 -13.61 -0.48 -6.17
C THR A 188 -14.85 -1.12 -5.57
N VAL A 189 -14.74 -2.39 -5.20
CA VAL A 189 -15.76 -3.15 -4.48
C VAL A 189 -15.44 -3.12 -2.98
N VAL A 190 -16.36 -2.58 -2.18
CA VAL A 190 -16.28 -2.62 -0.72
C VAL A 190 -17.19 -3.74 -0.21
N ASP A 191 -16.61 -4.78 0.38
CA ASP A 191 -17.30 -5.95 0.93
C ASP A 191 -17.01 -6.11 2.43
N ASP A 192 -17.80 -5.41 3.24
CA ASP A 192 -17.72 -5.44 4.70
C ASP A 192 -18.72 -6.41 5.34
N SER A 193 -19.23 -7.37 4.57
CA SER A 193 -20.23 -8.34 5.05
C SER A 193 -19.75 -9.16 6.25
N ALA A 194 -18.43 -9.36 6.38
CA ALA A 194 -17.80 -10.06 7.49
C ALA A 194 -17.55 -9.17 8.73
N CYS A 195 -17.70 -7.85 8.61
CA CYS A 195 -17.37 -6.88 9.67
C CYS A 195 -18.38 -5.71 9.72
N PRO A 196 -19.68 -5.97 9.84
CA PRO A 196 -20.71 -4.91 9.77
C PRO A 196 -20.54 -3.82 10.84
N ASP A 197 -19.94 -4.15 11.99
CA ASP A 197 -19.70 -3.21 13.09
C ASP A 197 -18.40 -2.39 12.92
N ARG A 198 -17.51 -2.83 12.02
CA ARG A 198 -16.21 -2.22 11.73
C ARG A 198 -15.99 -2.18 10.21
N PRO A 199 -16.82 -1.44 9.47
CA PRO A 199 -16.72 -1.36 8.03
C PRO A 199 -15.41 -0.68 7.61
N SER A 200 -15.03 -0.88 6.35
CA SER A 200 -13.85 -0.28 5.79
C SER A 200 -13.93 1.25 5.85
N THR A 201 -12.91 1.86 6.43
CA THR A 201 -12.97 3.25 6.91
C THR A 201 -11.71 4.03 6.51
N ILE A 202 -11.89 5.25 6.00
CA ILE A 202 -10.86 6.28 5.93
C ILE A 202 -10.97 7.15 7.18
N VAL A 203 -9.89 7.22 7.95
CA VAL A 203 -9.69 8.18 9.04
C VAL A 203 -9.00 9.41 8.45
N TRP A 204 -9.79 10.46 8.21
CA TRP A 204 -9.38 11.71 7.55
C TRP A 204 -9.18 12.82 8.57
N LEU A 205 -7.95 13.33 8.72
CA LEU A 205 -7.64 14.42 9.66
C LEU A 205 -7.22 15.73 9.00
N GLY A 206 -7.17 15.82 7.66
CA GLY A 206 -6.73 17.04 6.98
C GLY A 206 -7.75 18.18 6.94
N GLY A 207 -8.79 18.10 7.75
CA GLY A 207 -9.81 19.12 7.96
C GLY A 207 -10.89 19.16 6.88
N GLY A 208 -12.11 19.51 7.30
CA GLY A 208 -13.28 19.54 6.42
C GLY A 208 -13.67 18.15 5.89
N GLU A 209 -14.51 18.12 4.86
CA GLU A 209 -14.90 16.87 4.20
C GLU A 209 -13.70 16.26 3.45
N TYR A 210 -13.72 14.93 3.30
CA TYR A 210 -12.72 14.25 2.48
C TYR A 210 -12.82 14.72 1.02
N PRO A 211 -11.72 15.15 0.39
CA PRO A 211 -11.79 15.99 -0.81
C PRO A 211 -11.88 15.19 -2.13
N ALA A 212 -12.15 13.88 -2.09
CA ALA A 212 -12.14 13.01 -3.27
C ALA A 212 -13.16 11.86 -3.16
N PRO A 213 -13.49 11.15 -4.26
CA PRO A 213 -14.35 9.97 -4.21
C PRO A 213 -13.79 8.87 -3.30
N THR A 214 -14.66 8.27 -2.48
CA THR A 214 -14.28 7.24 -1.49
C THR A 214 -14.66 5.82 -1.90
N ALA A 215 -15.30 5.66 -3.06
CA ALA A 215 -15.88 4.40 -3.52
C ALA A 215 -16.83 3.72 -2.51
N GLY A 216 -17.46 4.51 -1.62
CA GLY A 216 -18.38 3.99 -0.60
C GLY A 216 -17.73 3.66 0.74
N LEU A 217 -16.41 3.83 0.88
CA LEU A 217 -15.74 3.75 2.18
C LEU A 217 -16.34 4.78 3.15
N ARG A 218 -16.51 4.35 4.41
CA ARG A 218 -16.88 5.24 5.50
C ARG A 218 -15.74 6.23 5.73
N VAL A 219 -16.07 7.49 5.97
CA VAL A 219 -15.08 8.51 6.38
C VAL A 219 -15.39 8.97 7.80
N VAL A 220 -14.36 9.06 8.63
CA VAL A 220 -14.43 9.61 9.99
C VAL A 220 -13.25 10.55 10.24
N ASP A 221 -13.39 11.47 11.18
CA ASP A 221 -12.36 12.42 11.62
C ASP A 221 -11.84 12.12 13.03
N ASP A 222 -12.12 10.92 13.54
CA ASP A 222 -11.68 10.48 14.86
C ASP A 222 -10.40 9.63 14.76
N ARG A 223 -9.28 10.24 15.17
CA ARG A 223 -7.97 9.57 15.26
C ARG A 223 -8.01 8.29 16.07
N LYS A 224 -8.89 8.20 17.07
CA LYS A 224 -9.01 7.02 17.94
C LYS A 224 -9.39 5.76 17.17
N VAL A 225 -10.13 5.87 16.06
CA VAL A 225 -10.48 4.72 15.21
C VAL A 225 -9.23 4.04 14.66
N TRP A 226 -8.25 4.82 14.21
CA TRP A 226 -6.96 4.30 13.76
C TRP A 226 -6.15 3.74 14.93
N ASP A 227 -5.97 4.51 16.00
CA ASP A 227 -5.11 4.12 17.12
C ASP A 227 -5.61 2.83 17.82
N ASP A 228 -6.93 2.67 17.97
CA ASP A 228 -7.54 1.45 18.52
C ASP A 228 -7.30 0.24 17.60
N ALA A 229 -7.45 0.41 16.28
CA ALA A 229 -7.23 -0.65 15.31
C ALA A 229 -5.77 -1.11 15.30
N VAL A 230 -4.83 -0.16 15.31
CA VAL A 230 -3.38 -0.41 15.43
C VAL A 230 -3.07 -1.14 16.73
N ALA A 231 -3.59 -0.67 17.86
CA ALA A 231 -3.36 -1.30 19.16
C ALA A 231 -3.91 -2.73 19.21
N ALA A 232 -5.10 -2.95 18.64
CA ALA A 232 -5.71 -4.28 18.56
C ALA A 232 -4.89 -5.24 17.68
N TRP A 233 -4.44 -4.78 16.51
CA TRP A 233 -3.59 -5.59 15.64
C TRP A 233 -2.27 -5.95 16.32
N LYS A 234 -1.60 -4.97 16.94
CA LYS A 234 -0.35 -5.19 17.68
C LYS A 234 -0.52 -6.20 18.81
N ALA A 235 -1.63 -6.13 19.56
CA ALA A 235 -1.93 -7.08 20.63
C ALA A 235 -2.21 -8.51 20.11
N ALA A 236 -2.72 -8.66 18.90
CA ALA A 236 -2.94 -9.97 18.27
C ALA A 236 -1.68 -10.57 17.64
N HIS A 237 -0.68 -9.73 17.33
CA HIS A 237 0.54 -10.09 16.58
C HIS A 237 1.85 -9.91 17.37
N SER A 238 1.75 -9.75 18.70
CA SER A 238 2.87 -9.63 19.64
C SER A 238 3.39 -10.97 20.13
#